data_AF-A0A9Q1JJC5-F1
#
_entry.id   AF-A0A9Q1JJC5-F1
#
_cell.length_a   1.000
_cell.length_b   1.000
_cell.length_c   1.000
_cell.angle_alpha   90.00
_cell.angle_beta   90.00
_cell.angle_gamma   90.00
#
_symmetry.space_group_name_H-M   'P 1'
#
loop_
_entity.id
_entity.type
_entity.pdbx_description
1 polymer ?
#
loop_
_entity_poly.entity_id
_entity_poly.type
_entity_poly.pdbx_seq_one_letter_code
_entity_poly.pdbx_strand_id
1 'polypeptide(L)'
;MAAFALPSLVCLRSVYNDKYLRYRYENVQTRGLLQFAGENVMDPYAQFEVEKAKTWAGLVHLKSRYTNKYLVRWSPNHDWITASAYTTNEDQSSWACTLFKPILVKDSNGTKKLRLIQGSCSCDILVIIDWESIFRLPRCVAFKGDNGLFLGATMHDGQPGLRFAFSDPKDPQVVQQIFPAPDGTIFIRSEHYRKFWRTGEDDWNWIVVDAEDPRDTENTDVMFRHSVLDTNSVALFSMKTTTFLKRYTSTARESFLRALAPNIDRFAPLLVVDVDE
;
A
#
# COMPACT_ATOMS: atom_id res chain seq x y z
N MET A 1 -28.46 -9.67 2.82
CA MET A 1 -27.19 -9.37 2.14
C MET A 1 -26.46 -8.30 2.93
N ALA A 2 -25.20 -8.53 3.32
CA ALA A 2 -24.39 -7.48 3.95
C ALA A 2 -24.20 -6.35 2.93
N ALA A 3 -24.61 -5.12 3.29
CA ALA A 3 -24.35 -3.95 2.48
C ALA A 3 -22.84 -3.71 2.41
N PHE A 4 -22.32 -3.44 1.22
CA PHE A 4 -20.92 -3.09 1.04
C PHE A 4 -20.65 -1.74 1.71
N ALA A 5 -19.88 -1.76 2.79
CA ALA A 5 -19.46 -0.56 3.50
C ALA A 5 -18.09 -0.13 2.97
N LEU A 6 -17.98 1.15 2.59
CA LEU A 6 -16.69 1.74 2.25
C LEU A 6 -15.85 1.97 3.52
N PRO A 7 -14.51 1.85 3.42
CA PRO A 7 -13.61 2.31 4.47
C PRO A 7 -13.84 3.81 4.77
N SER A 8 -13.58 4.22 6.01
CA SER A 8 -13.70 5.63 6.44
C SER A 8 -12.68 6.55 5.77
N LEU A 9 -11.55 6.01 5.33
CA LEU A 9 -10.48 6.75 4.66
C LEU A 9 -9.98 5.94 3.47
N VAL A 10 -10.06 6.54 2.29
CA VAL A 10 -9.78 5.85 1.03
C VAL A 10 -8.80 6.61 0.15
N CYS A 11 -8.08 5.85 -0.67
CA CYS A 11 -7.50 6.32 -1.91
C CYS A 11 -8.26 5.71 -3.09
N LEU A 12 -8.39 6.47 -4.18
CA LEU A 12 -9.13 6.07 -5.37
C LEU A 12 -8.16 5.99 -6.55
N ARG A 13 -8.05 4.82 -7.18
CA ARG A 13 -7.17 4.62 -8.35
C ARG A 13 -8.00 4.32 -9.59
N SER A 14 -7.75 5.01 -10.69
CA SER A 14 -8.47 4.76 -11.94
C SER A 14 -7.89 3.52 -12.62
N VAL A 15 -8.77 2.62 -13.08
CA VAL A 15 -8.34 1.46 -13.90
C VAL A 15 -7.92 1.86 -15.32
N TYR A 16 -8.25 3.08 -15.75
CA TYR A 16 -7.98 3.55 -17.11
C TYR A 16 -6.51 3.97 -17.29
N ASN A 17 -5.94 4.70 -16.35
CA ASN A 17 -4.58 5.24 -16.44
C ASN A 17 -3.66 4.84 -15.29
N ASP A 18 -4.13 4.00 -14.36
CA ASP A 18 -3.40 3.53 -13.18
C ASP A 18 -2.86 4.66 -12.28
N LYS A 19 -3.53 5.82 -12.29
CA LYS A 19 -3.21 6.95 -11.40
C LYS A 19 -4.19 7.08 -10.26
N TYR A 20 -3.69 7.63 -9.17
CA TYR A 20 -4.48 7.98 -8.00
C TYR A 20 -5.22 9.31 -8.22
N LEU A 21 -6.47 9.38 -7.79
CA LEU A 21 -7.23 10.61 -7.71
C LEU A 21 -6.55 11.50 -6.67
N ARG A 22 -6.21 12.72 -7.05
CA ARG A 22 -5.59 13.72 -6.16
C ARG A 22 -6.26 15.07 -6.30
N TYR A 23 -6.18 15.85 -5.22
CA TYR A 23 -6.50 17.27 -5.26
C TYR A 23 -5.46 18.04 -6.08
N ARG A 24 -5.93 18.86 -7.02
CA ARG A 24 -5.08 19.70 -7.85
C ARG A 24 -4.72 21.00 -7.13
N TYR A 25 -3.50 21.10 -6.63
CA TYR A 25 -3.03 22.27 -5.86
C TYR A 25 -2.30 23.32 -6.69
N GLU A 26 -1.88 23.01 -7.92
CA GLU A 26 -1.06 23.93 -8.71
C GLU A 26 -1.82 25.22 -8.99
N ASN A 27 -1.10 26.34 -9.07
CA ASN A 27 -1.71 27.67 -9.21
C ASN A 27 -2.13 27.98 -10.65
N VAL A 28 -3.10 27.21 -11.13
CA VAL A 28 -3.69 27.29 -12.47
C VAL A 28 -5.21 27.42 -12.37
N GLN A 29 -5.90 27.71 -13.47
CA GLN A 29 -7.35 27.91 -13.49
C GLN A 29 -8.16 26.74 -12.90
N THR A 30 -7.63 25.54 -13.00
CA THR A 30 -8.21 24.27 -12.54
C THR A 30 -7.82 23.90 -11.11
N ARG A 31 -7.21 24.82 -10.35
CA ARG A 31 -6.92 24.62 -8.93
C ARG A 31 -8.21 24.27 -8.18
N GLY A 32 -8.14 23.26 -7.33
CA GLY A 32 -9.32 22.80 -6.59
C GLY A 32 -10.00 21.57 -7.19
N LEU A 33 -9.85 21.36 -8.49
CA LEU A 33 -10.39 20.19 -9.18
C LEU A 33 -9.67 18.91 -8.75
N LEU A 34 -10.34 17.78 -8.97
CA LEU A 34 -9.76 16.47 -8.77
C LEU A 34 -9.26 15.88 -10.09
N GLN A 35 -8.10 15.23 -10.06
CA GLN A 35 -7.47 14.65 -11.25
C GLN A 35 -6.83 13.30 -10.94
N PHE A 36 -6.91 12.35 -11.87
CA PHE A 36 -6.16 11.10 -11.82
C PHE A 36 -4.73 11.32 -12.30
N ALA A 37 -3.88 11.84 -11.42
CA ALA A 37 -2.48 12.17 -11.69
C ALA A 37 -1.53 11.86 -10.52
N GLY A 38 -2.03 11.27 -9.42
CA GLY A 38 -1.18 10.83 -8.33
C GLY A 38 -0.40 9.58 -8.76
N GLU A 39 0.91 9.61 -8.55
CA GLU A 39 1.84 8.56 -8.99
C GLU A 39 1.89 7.36 -8.03
N ASN A 40 1.67 7.58 -6.74
CA ASN A 40 1.66 6.56 -5.71
C ASN A 40 0.60 6.87 -4.65
N VAL A 41 0.22 5.86 -3.88
CA VAL A 41 -0.81 6.01 -2.84
C VAL A 41 -0.41 7.03 -1.76
N MET A 42 0.89 7.23 -1.53
CA MET A 42 1.43 8.14 -0.51
C MET A 42 1.42 9.62 -0.93
N ASP A 43 0.89 9.95 -2.11
CA ASP A 43 0.66 11.33 -2.53
C ASP A 43 -0.22 12.05 -1.47
N PRO A 44 0.26 13.12 -0.82
CA PRO A 44 -0.44 13.77 0.31
C PRO A 44 -1.77 14.44 -0.09
N TYR A 45 -2.10 14.47 -1.37
CA TYR A 45 -3.32 15.04 -1.92
C TYR A 45 -4.33 13.95 -2.36
N ALA A 46 -4.03 12.66 -2.17
CA ALA A 46 -4.80 11.53 -2.69
C ALA A 46 -5.70 10.81 -1.67
N GLN A 47 -5.77 11.30 -0.42
CA GLN A 47 -6.60 10.70 0.63
C GLN A 47 -7.94 11.42 0.77
N PHE A 48 -9.02 10.64 0.85
CA PHE A 48 -10.40 11.13 0.99
C PHE A 48 -11.12 10.41 2.13
N GLU A 49 -11.71 11.18 3.04
CA GLU A 49 -12.61 10.64 4.06
C GLU A 49 -13.97 10.32 3.44
N VAL A 50 -14.54 9.20 3.85
CA VAL A 50 -15.89 8.76 3.48
C VAL A 50 -16.81 8.94 4.68
N GLU A 51 -17.86 9.75 4.49
CA GLU A 51 -18.91 9.94 5.49
C GLU A 51 -20.23 9.38 4.95
N LYS A 52 -20.97 8.63 5.77
CA LYS A 52 -22.28 8.09 5.36
C LYS A 52 -23.31 9.23 5.31
N ALA A 53 -24.15 9.23 4.29
CA ALA A 53 -25.29 10.14 4.23
C ALA A 53 -26.23 9.92 5.43
N LYS A 54 -26.83 11.01 5.94
CA LYS A 54 -27.74 11.00 7.07
C LYS A 54 -29.14 10.56 6.66
N THR A 55 -29.61 11.03 5.50
CA THR A 55 -30.99 10.80 5.04
C THR A 55 -31.09 9.62 4.08
N TRP A 56 -30.04 9.37 3.28
CA TRP A 56 -30.11 8.40 2.18
C TRP A 56 -29.22 7.18 2.40
N ALA A 57 -29.83 6.07 2.83
CA ALA A 57 -29.12 4.82 3.06
C ALA A 57 -28.32 4.36 1.81
N GLY A 58 -27.03 4.06 2.01
CA GLY A 58 -26.14 3.60 0.95
C GLY A 58 -25.50 4.70 0.11
N LEU A 59 -25.85 5.97 0.31
CA LEU A 59 -25.11 7.11 -0.26
C LEU A 59 -24.04 7.60 0.73
N VAL A 60 -23.01 8.26 0.19
CA VAL A 60 -21.88 8.77 0.96
C VAL A 60 -21.52 10.19 0.53
N HIS A 61 -20.83 10.89 1.41
CA HIS A 61 -20.06 12.09 1.12
C HIS A 61 -18.58 11.72 1.07
N LEU A 62 -17.85 12.42 0.22
CA LEU A 62 -16.40 12.32 0.13
C LEU A 62 -15.80 13.68 0.50
N LYS A 63 -14.75 13.67 1.31
CA LYS A 63 -14.08 14.88 1.78
C LYS A 63 -12.58 14.75 1.60
N SER A 64 -11.93 15.72 0.96
CA SER A 64 -10.47 15.69 0.82
C SER A 64 -9.81 15.87 2.19
N ARG A 65 -8.84 15.03 2.53
CA ARG A 65 -8.02 15.20 3.74
C ARG A 65 -7.18 16.47 3.70
N TYR A 66 -6.72 16.85 2.51
CA TYR A 66 -5.88 18.03 2.34
C TYR A 66 -6.64 19.34 2.60
N THR A 67 -7.82 19.51 1.98
CA THR A 67 -8.59 20.76 2.14
C THR A 67 -9.58 20.73 3.29
N ASN A 68 -9.90 19.54 3.83
CA ASN A 68 -11.01 19.29 4.75
C ASN A 68 -12.36 19.79 4.21
N LYS A 69 -12.58 19.68 2.90
CA LYS A 69 -13.80 20.10 2.20
C LYS A 69 -14.39 18.97 1.37
N TYR A 70 -15.72 18.98 1.26
CA TYR A 70 -16.48 17.97 0.55
C TYR A 70 -16.36 18.13 -0.96
N LEU A 71 -16.42 16.98 -1.64
CA LEU A 71 -16.50 16.89 -3.08
C LEU A 71 -17.86 17.39 -3.55
N VAL A 72 -17.84 18.26 -4.56
CA VAL A 72 -19.02 18.88 -5.16
C VAL A 72 -18.72 19.23 -6.62
N ARG A 73 -19.75 19.43 -7.44
CA ARG A 73 -19.57 20.03 -8.77
C ARG A 73 -18.99 21.43 -8.68
N TRP A 74 -18.15 21.78 -9.65
CA TRP A 74 -17.44 23.05 -9.67
C TRP A 74 -18.38 24.27 -9.79
N SER A 75 -19.45 24.13 -10.57
CA SER A 75 -20.52 25.12 -10.67
C SER A 75 -21.79 24.49 -11.26
N PRO A 76 -22.93 25.22 -11.33
CA PRO A 76 -24.14 24.72 -12.00
C PRO A 76 -23.93 24.29 -13.45
N ASN A 77 -22.92 24.87 -14.11
CA ASN A 77 -22.66 24.73 -15.54
C ASN A 77 -21.47 23.80 -15.84
N HIS A 78 -20.91 23.13 -14.83
CA HIS A 78 -19.75 22.25 -14.97
C HIS A 78 -19.99 20.90 -14.29
N ASP A 79 -19.51 19.84 -14.93
CA ASP A 79 -19.56 18.48 -14.38
C ASP A 79 -18.24 18.07 -13.70
N TRP A 80 -17.25 18.97 -13.70
CA TRP A 80 -16.00 18.79 -12.97
C TRP A 80 -16.25 18.76 -11.46
N ILE A 81 -15.57 17.86 -10.76
CA ILE A 81 -15.64 17.75 -9.30
C ILE A 81 -14.47 18.49 -8.66
N THR A 82 -14.78 19.24 -7.60
CA THR A 82 -13.85 20.01 -6.78
C THR A 82 -14.03 19.65 -5.30
N ALA A 83 -12.95 19.71 -4.51
CA ALA A 83 -13.01 19.55 -3.06
C ALA A 83 -13.12 20.91 -2.36
N SER A 84 -14.27 21.57 -2.49
CA SER A 84 -14.46 22.96 -2.05
C SER A 84 -15.73 23.24 -1.23
N ALA A 85 -16.63 22.27 -1.06
CA ALA A 85 -17.83 22.47 -0.24
C ALA A 85 -17.48 22.41 1.27
N TYR A 86 -17.94 23.39 2.04
CA TYR A 86 -17.69 23.46 3.48
C TYR A 86 -18.57 22.52 4.30
N THR A 87 -19.75 22.20 3.80
CA THR A 87 -20.76 21.37 4.46
C THR A 87 -21.33 20.36 3.47
N THR A 88 -21.97 19.31 3.99
CA THR A 88 -22.73 18.38 3.17
C THR A 88 -24.03 19.03 2.68
N ASN A 89 -24.49 18.55 1.53
CA ASN A 89 -25.78 18.87 0.92
C ASN A 89 -26.37 17.58 0.36
N GLU A 90 -27.52 17.17 0.91
CA GLU A 90 -28.24 15.93 0.56
C GLU A 90 -29.47 16.16 -0.33
N ASP A 91 -29.73 17.40 -0.76
CA ASP A 91 -30.76 17.69 -1.76
C ASP A 91 -30.27 17.26 -3.15
N GLN A 92 -30.77 16.12 -3.63
CA GLN A 92 -30.41 15.54 -4.92
C GLN A 92 -30.83 16.40 -6.13
N SER A 93 -31.74 17.36 -5.95
CA SER A 93 -32.11 18.32 -7.01
C SER A 93 -31.13 19.50 -7.12
N SER A 94 -30.33 19.72 -6.08
CA SER A 94 -29.33 20.79 -6.04
C SER A 94 -28.11 20.44 -6.89
N TRP A 95 -27.65 21.37 -7.73
CA TRP A 95 -26.39 21.22 -8.46
C TRP A 95 -25.18 21.05 -7.51
N ALA A 96 -25.29 21.59 -6.30
CA ALA A 96 -24.29 21.52 -5.24
C ALA A 96 -24.48 20.30 -4.31
N CYS A 97 -25.27 19.31 -4.73
CA CYS A 97 -25.40 18.04 -4.02
C CYS A 97 -24.03 17.36 -3.87
N THR A 98 -23.75 16.90 -2.66
CA THR A 98 -22.47 16.26 -2.27
C THR A 98 -22.59 14.74 -2.10
N LEU A 99 -23.75 14.18 -2.46
CA LEU A 99 -24.00 12.75 -2.37
C LEU A 99 -23.36 12.03 -3.55
N PHE A 100 -22.64 10.96 -3.23
CA PHE A 100 -22.12 9.99 -4.19
C PHE A 100 -22.74 8.63 -3.92
N LYS A 101 -23.12 7.94 -5.00
CA LYS A 101 -23.56 6.55 -4.93
C LYS A 101 -22.39 5.62 -5.27
N PRO A 102 -21.87 4.85 -4.31
CA PRO A 102 -20.93 3.77 -4.60
C PRO A 102 -21.66 2.60 -5.25
N ILE A 103 -21.26 2.24 -6.47
CA ILE A 103 -21.80 1.08 -7.18
C ILE A 103 -20.70 0.05 -7.34
N LEU A 104 -20.91 -1.12 -6.74
CA LEU A 104 -20.06 -2.28 -6.97
C LEU A 104 -20.17 -2.75 -8.43
N VAL A 105 -19.02 -2.82 -9.09
CA VAL A 105 -18.85 -3.40 -10.41
C VAL A 105 -18.06 -4.68 -10.22
N LYS A 106 -18.60 -5.83 -10.66
CA LYS A 106 -17.83 -7.06 -10.76
C LYS A 106 -17.13 -7.07 -12.10
N ASP A 107 -15.83 -7.31 -12.14
CA ASP A 107 -15.18 -7.67 -13.40
C ASP A 107 -15.31 -9.17 -13.69
N SER A 108 -14.83 -9.59 -14.87
CA SER A 108 -14.84 -10.98 -15.32
C SER A 108 -14.13 -11.95 -14.37
N ASN A 109 -13.24 -11.43 -13.52
CA ASN A 109 -12.44 -12.21 -12.58
C ASN A 109 -13.03 -12.18 -11.16
N GLY A 110 -14.19 -11.53 -10.97
CA GLY A 110 -14.87 -11.40 -9.68
C GLY A 110 -14.31 -10.30 -8.77
N THR A 111 -13.33 -9.52 -9.22
CA THR A 111 -12.79 -8.40 -8.44
C THR A 111 -13.84 -7.31 -8.30
N LYS A 112 -14.04 -6.84 -7.05
CA LYS A 112 -14.99 -5.78 -6.71
C LYS A 112 -14.35 -4.43 -7.01
N LYS A 113 -14.79 -3.80 -8.10
CA LYS A 113 -14.46 -2.41 -8.46
C LYS A 113 -15.63 -1.51 -8.08
N LEU A 114 -15.42 -0.20 -8.15
CA LEU A 114 -16.46 0.75 -7.80
C LEU A 114 -16.60 1.86 -8.83
N ARG A 115 -17.85 2.19 -9.13
CA ARG A 115 -18.19 3.41 -9.86
C ARG A 115 -18.83 4.38 -8.88
N LEU A 116 -18.29 5.60 -8.82
CA LEU A 116 -18.92 6.71 -8.12
C LEU A 116 -19.84 7.44 -9.09
N ILE A 117 -21.08 7.67 -8.67
CA ILE A 117 -22.06 8.45 -9.44
C ILE A 117 -22.49 9.67 -8.62
N GLN A 118 -22.52 10.83 -9.26
CA GLN A 118 -23.10 12.06 -8.73
C GLN A 118 -24.15 12.58 -9.74
N GLY A 119 -25.42 12.57 -9.36
CA GLY A 119 -26.53 12.83 -10.30
C GLY A 119 -26.56 11.81 -11.46
N SER A 120 -26.54 12.29 -12.70
CA SER A 120 -26.43 11.46 -13.92
C SER A 120 -24.99 11.26 -14.41
N CYS A 121 -24.00 11.89 -13.77
CA CYS A 121 -22.59 11.83 -14.16
C CYS A 121 -21.92 10.60 -13.53
N SER A 122 -21.31 9.75 -14.36
CA SER A 122 -20.53 8.60 -13.91
C SER A 122 -19.03 8.89 -13.94
N CYS A 123 -18.32 8.56 -12.86
CA CYS A 123 -16.87 8.46 -12.90
C CYS A 123 -16.41 7.17 -13.60
N ASP A 124 -15.13 7.11 -13.93
CA ASP A 124 -14.43 5.88 -14.34
C ASP A 124 -14.64 4.74 -13.33
N ILE A 125 -14.31 3.52 -13.75
CA ILE A 125 -14.23 2.39 -12.83
C ILE A 125 -13.00 2.58 -11.95
N LEU A 126 -13.21 2.60 -10.63
CA LEU A 126 -12.20 2.88 -9.63
C LEU A 126 -11.88 1.62 -8.83
N VAL A 127 -10.61 1.49 -8.46
CA VAL A 127 -10.16 0.63 -7.36
C VAL A 127 -10.19 1.47 -6.10
N ILE A 128 -10.90 1.00 -5.09
CA ILE A 128 -10.89 1.62 -3.76
C ILE A 128 -9.83 0.93 -2.93
N ILE A 129 -8.99 1.74 -2.33
CA ILE A 129 -7.94 1.30 -1.44
C ILE A 129 -8.30 1.83 -0.05
N ASP A 130 -8.40 0.92 0.91
CA ASP A 130 -8.48 1.27 2.32
C ASP A 130 -7.11 1.83 2.74
N TRP A 131 -7.06 3.12 3.04
CA TRP A 131 -5.81 3.78 3.40
C TRP A 131 -5.20 3.20 4.68
N GLU A 132 -6.01 2.72 5.62
CA GLU A 132 -5.48 2.16 6.87
C GLU A 132 -4.98 0.72 6.68
N SER A 133 -5.46 0.01 5.65
CA SER A 133 -5.00 -1.35 5.38
C SER A 133 -3.59 -1.40 4.79
N ILE A 134 -3.15 -0.41 4.01
CA ILE A 134 -1.84 -0.44 3.34
C ILE A 134 -0.65 -0.44 4.33
N PHE A 135 -0.88 0.04 5.56
CA PHE A 135 0.15 0.05 6.60
C PHE A 135 0.33 -1.32 7.28
N ARG A 136 -0.57 -2.27 7.00
CA ARG A 136 -0.53 -3.63 7.55
C ARG A 136 -0.11 -4.59 6.44
N LEU A 137 1.04 -5.24 6.61
CA LEU A 137 1.45 -6.30 5.72
C LEU A 137 0.55 -7.54 5.93
N PRO A 138 0.25 -8.31 4.87
CA PRO A 138 -0.37 -9.62 5.01
C PRO A 138 0.47 -10.55 5.89
N ARG A 139 -0.18 -11.59 6.45
CA ARG A 139 0.47 -12.53 7.35
C ARG A 139 1.49 -13.40 6.60
N CYS A 140 1.13 -13.96 5.45
CA CYS A 140 1.99 -14.80 4.63
C CYS A 140 2.31 -14.06 3.33
N VAL A 141 3.59 -13.75 3.11
CA VAL A 141 4.01 -12.94 1.97
C VAL A 141 5.16 -13.58 1.21
N ALA A 142 5.24 -13.25 -0.07
CA ALA A 142 6.41 -13.41 -0.92
C ALA A 142 6.92 -12.02 -1.31
N PHE A 143 8.23 -11.80 -1.18
CA PHE A 143 8.85 -10.53 -1.59
C PHE A 143 9.50 -10.68 -2.96
N LYS A 144 9.23 -9.76 -3.88
CA LYS A 144 9.84 -9.73 -5.23
C LYS A 144 10.71 -8.48 -5.39
N GLY A 145 11.95 -8.69 -5.82
CA GLY A 145 12.94 -7.62 -6.01
C GLY A 145 12.87 -6.97 -7.38
N ASP A 146 13.69 -5.95 -7.57
CA ASP A 146 13.81 -5.19 -8.83
C ASP A 146 14.31 -6.03 -10.01
N ASN A 147 14.99 -7.16 -9.75
CA ASN A 147 15.39 -8.12 -10.77
C ASN A 147 14.26 -9.02 -11.28
N GLY A 148 13.03 -8.82 -10.81
CA GLY A 148 11.87 -9.60 -11.21
C GLY A 148 11.81 -11.00 -10.59
N LEU A 149 12.68 -11.31 -9.63
CA LEU A 149 12.73 -12.59 -8.94
C LEU A 149 12.26 -12.45 -7.48
N PHE A 150 11.70 -13.52 -6.95
CA PHE A 150 11.31 -13.65 -5.56
C PHE A 150 12.49 -13.96 -4.66
N LEU A 151 12.40 -13.40 -3.45
CA LEU A 151 13.31 -13.63 -2.35
C LEU A 151 13.00 -14.97 -1.70
N GLY A 152 13.95 -15.90 -1.76
CA GLY A 152 13.81 -17.19 -1.09
C GLY A 152 15.00 -17.53 -0.22
N ALA A 153 14.74 -18.40 0.74
CA ALA A 153 15.73 -18.92 1.67
C ALA A 153 16.71 -19.85 0.95
N THR A 154 18.02 -19.65 1.11
CA THR A 154 19.05 -20.43 0.42
C THR A 154 20.26 -20.63 1.32
N MET A 155 20.80 -21.83 1.35
CA MET A 155 22.05 -22.12 2.06
C MET A 155 23.23 -21.64 1.22
N HIS A 156 24.12 -20.82 1.78
CA HIS A 156 25.32 -20.33 1.13
C HIS A 156 26.50 -20.37 2.11
N ASP A 157 27.56 -21.09 1.77
CA ASP A 157 28.72 -21.31 2.64
C ASP A 157 28.36 -21.74 4.08
N GLY A 158 27.35 -22.61 4.21
CA GLY A 158 26.87 -23.10 5.50
C GLY A 158 26.00 -22.12 6.30
N GLN A 159 25.66 -20.95 5.74
CA GLN A 159 24.78 -19.97 6.37
C GLN A 159 23.44 -19.86 5.63
N PRO A 160 22.29 -19.87 6.33
CA PRO A 160 20.98 -19.71 5.71
C PRO A 160 20.73 -18.23 5.38
N GLY A 161 20.95 -17.84 4.13
CA GLY A 161 20.70 -16.48 3.64
C GLY A 161 19.41 -16.35 2.84
N LEU A 162 19.14 -15.15 2.35
CA LEU A 162 18.00 -14.84 1.48
C LEU A 162 18.50 -14.31 0.13
N ARG A 163 18.05 -14.93 -0.96
CA ARG A 163 18.49 -14.60 -2.33
C ARG A 163 17.30 -14.35 -3.25
N PHE A 164 17.39 -13.31 -4.08
CA PHE A 164 16.43 -13.02 -5.15
C PHE A 164 16.72 -13.87 -6.39
N ALA A 165 16.28 -15.14 -6.35
CA ALA A 165 16.59 -16.14 -7.38
C ALA A 165 15.39 -16.99 -7.82
N PHE A 166 14.22 -16.81 -7.19
CA PHE A 166 13.06 -17.68 -7.38
C PHE A 166 12.03 -17.05 -8.33
N SER A 167 11.29 -17.86 -9.07
CA SER A 167 10.28 -17.35 -10.04
C SER A 167 8.83 -17.64 -9.62
N ASP A 168 8.61 -18.66 -8.80
CA ASP A 168 7.29 -19.04 -8.31
C ASP A 168 7.03 -18.47 -6.90
N PRO A 169 5.99 -17.62 -6.71
CA PRO A 169 5.62 -17.11 -5.38
C PRO A 169 5.12 -18.21 -4.43
N LYS A 170 4.76 -19.39 -4.94
CA LYS A 170 4.28 -20.53 -4.15
C LYS A 170 5.41 -21.50 -3.76
N ASP A 171 6.65 -21.23 -4.16
CA ASP A 171 7.80 -22.01 -3.72
C ASP A 171 7.91 -21.95 -2.18
N PRO A 172 7.95 -23.09 -1.47
CA PRO A 172 8.08 -23.10 -0.01
C PRO A 172 9.29 -22.31 0.52
N GLN A 173 10.36 -22.14 -0.27
CA GLN A 173 11.54 -21.34 0.09
C GLN A 173 11.27 -19.84 0.08
N VAL A 174 10.26 -19.38 -0.66
CA VAL A 174 9.94 -17.97 -0.85
C VAL A 174 9.01 -17.43 0.23
N VAL A 175 8.14 -18.28 0.78
CA VAL A 175 7.10 -17.86 1.74
C VAL A 175 7.72 -17.36 3.07
N GLN A 176 7.32 -16.15 3.45
CA GLN A 176 7.69 -15.50 4.70
C GLN A 176 6.43 -15.22 5.52
N GLN A 177 6.58 -15.22 6.84
CA GLN A 177 5.51 -14.86 7.77
C GLN A 177 5.85 -13.59 8.53
N ILE A 178 4.89 -12.67 8.58
CA ILE A 178 5.01 -11.38 9.26
C ILE A 178 4.38 -11.46 10.65
N PHE A 179 5.15 -11.04 11.66
CA PHE A 179 4.72 -10.94 13.05
C PHE A 179 4.87 -9.48 13.52
N PRO A 180 3.78 -8.69 13.55
CA PRO A 180 3.84 -7.31 14.00
C PRO A 180 4.03 -7.22 15.52
N ALA A 181 4.77 -6.22 15.97
CA ALA A 181 4.95 -5.87 17.37
C ALA A 181 4.18 -4.57 17.74
N PRO A 182 3.84 -4.35 19.01
CA PRO A 182 3.09 -3.16 19.45
C PRO A 182 3.78 -1.81 19.16
N ASP A 183 5.11 -1.79 19.05
CA ASP A 183 5.92 -0.60 18.81
C ASP A 183 6.06 -0.23 17.31
N GLY A 184 5.36 -0.96 16.44
CA GLY A 184 5.38 -0.80 15.00
C GLY A 184 6.56 -1.50 14.30
N THR A 185 7.41 -2.22 15.03
CA THR A 185 8.38 -3.14 14.40
C THR A 185 7.68 -4.42 13.93
N ILE A 186 8.37 -5.16 13.07
CA ILE A 186 7.96 -6.47 12.57
C ILE A 186 9.10 -7.46 12.74
N PHE A 187 8.73 -8.71 13.03
CA PHE A 187 9.60 -9.87 12.92
C PHE A 187 9.19 -10.67 11.70
N ILE A 188 10.17 -11.16 10.93
CA ILE A 188 9.92 -11.90 9.70
C ILE A 188 10.46 -13.31 9.89
N ARG A 189 9.63 -14.33 9.64
CA ARG A 189 10.01 -15.74 9.77
C ARG A 189 9.98 -16.41 8.41
N SER A 190 11.03 -17.13 8.06
CA SER A 190 11.00 -18.00 6.88
C SER A 190 10.18 -19.25 7.18
N GLU A 191 9.26 -19.57 6.28
CA GLU A 191 8.48 -20.80 6.40
C GLU A 191 9.33 -22.05 6.14
N HIS A 192 10.33 -21.93 5.27
CA HIS A 192 11.24 -23.02 4.92
C HIS A 192 12.13 -23.46 6.09
N TYR A 193 12.88 -22.53 6.69
CA TYR A 193 13.76 -22.86 7.82
C TYR A 193 13.07 -22.84 9.17
N ARG A 194 11.84 -22.32 9.26
CA ARG A 194 11.10 -22.11 10.53
C ARG A 194 11.83 -21.20 11.52
N LYS A 195 12.75 -20.37 11.03
CA LYS A 195 13.59 -19.43 11.79
C LYS A 195 13.30 -17.99 11.39
N PHE A 196 13.61 -17.08 12.30
CA PHE A 196 13.44 -15.65 12.08
C PHE A 196 14.62 -15.05 11.32
N TRP A 197 14.31 -14.01 10.56
CA TRP A 197 15.29 -13.16 9.93
C TRP A 197 16.03 -12.40 11.01
N ARG A 198 17.34 -12.28 10.82
CA ARG A 198 18.15 -11.31 11.57
C ARG A 198 19.21 -10.70 10.68
N THR A 199 19.66 -9.53 11.09
CA THR A 199 20.85 -8.91 10.52
C THR A 199 22.07 -9.65 11.09
N GLY A 200 22.89 -10.20 10.19
CA GLY A 200 24.10 -10.93 10.55
C GLY A 200 25.04 -10.11 11.43
N GLU A 201 25.90 -10.81 12.18
CA GLU A 201 26.91 -10.20 13.05
C GLU A 201 28.20 -9.83 12.31
N ASP A 202 28.35 -10.27 11.05
CA ASP A 202 29.49 -9.90 10.22
C ASP A 202 29.44 -8.43 9.77
N ASP A 203 30.60 -7.89 9.38
CA ASP A 203 30.71 -6.52 8.83
C ASP A 203 29.90 -6.31 7.53
N TRP A 204 29.38 -7.40 6.96
CA TRP A 204 28.60 -7.36 5.75
C TRP A 204 27.11 -7.14 6.00
N ASN A 205 26.58 -7.34 7.22
CA ASN A 205 25.17 -7.12 7.54
C ASN A 205 24.22 -7.86 6.58
N TRP A 206 24.58 -9.07 6.18
CA TRP A 206 23.69 -9.93 5.41
C TRP A 206 22.47 -10.30 6.24
N ILE A 207 21.30 -10.41 5.59
CA ILE A 207 20.14 -10.94 6.29
C ILE A 207 20.21 -12.47 6.24
N VAL A 208 20.21 -13.06 7.43
CA VAL A 208 20.31 -14.50 7.65
C VAL A 208 19.06 -15.01 8.36
N VAL A 209 18.83 -16.31 8.31
CA VAL A 209 17.57 -16.96 8.69
C VAL A 209 17.83 -18.11 9.66
N ASP A 210 18.35 -17.78 10.83
CA ASP A 210 18.76 -18.72 11.88
C ASP A 210 18.34 -18.27 13.28
N ALA A 211 17.64 -17.14 13.42
CA ALA A 211 17.22 -16.64 14.72
C ALA A 211 16.06 -17.45 15.32
N GLU A 212 16.09 -17.62 16.64
CA GLU A 212 14.95 -18.09 17.41
C GLU A 212 13.85 -17.04 17.51
N ASP A 213 12.73 -17.41 18.12
CA ASP A 213 11.58 -16.52 18.29
C ASP A 213 11.93 -15.27 19.12
N PRO A 214 11.86 -14.07 18.52
CA PRO A 214 12.39 -12.86 19.13
C PRO A 214 11.35 -12.07 19.94
N ARG A 215 10.10 -12.56 20.03
CA ARG A 215 8.96 -11.77 20.53
C ARG A 215 9.08 -11.32 21.99
N ASP A 216 9.94 -11.96 22.77
CA ASP A 216 10.24 -11.62 24.16
C ASP A 216 11.64 -10.97 24.34
N THR A 217 12.26 -10.51 23.25
CA THR A 217 13.64 -10.00 23.25
C THR A 217 13.69 -8.52 22.89
N GLU A 218 14.68 -7.80 23.44
CA GLU A 218 15.05 -6.45 23.00
C GLU A 218 16.12 -6.48 21.89
N ASN A 219 16.34 -7.63 21.25
CA ASN A 219 17.41 -7.80 20.27
C ASN A 219 17.07 -7.06 18.97
N THR A 220 17.78 -5.98 18.68
CA THR A 220 17.54 -5.19 17.46
C THR A 220 17.93 -5.90 16.17
N ASP A 221 18.70 -7.00 16.22
CA ASP A 221 19.14 -7.76 15.04
C ASP A 221 17.98 -8.36 14.27
N VAL A 222 16.93 -8.76 14.98
CA VAL A 222 15.72 -9.46 14.49
C VAL A 222 14.57 -8.49 14.22
N MET A 223 14.72 -7.21 14.58
CA MET A 223 13.69 -6.19 14.48
C MET A 223 13.81 -5.41 13.16
N PHE A 224 12.69 -5.31 12.45
CA PHE A 224 12.59 -4.54 11.22
C PHE A 224 11.41 -3.56 11.28
N ARG A 225 11.43 -2.55 10.42
CA ARG A 225 10.25 -1.72 10.11
C ARG A 225 10.03 -1.72 8.60
N HIS A 226 8.80 -1.55 8.15
CA HIS A 226 8.51 -1.30 6.74
C HIS A 226 8.14 0.16 6.51
N SER A 227 8.53 0.68 5.35
CA SER A 227 8.06 1.95 4.80
C SER A 227 7.19 1.63 3.60
N VAL A 228 5.93 2.08 3.63
CA VAL A 228 5.00 1.92 2.51
C VAL A 228 5.43 2.85 1.37
N LEU A 229 5.63 2.28 0.18
CA LEU A 229 5.97 3.03 -1.03
C LEU A 229 4.76 3.13 -1.96
N ASP A 230 3.96 2.06 -2.03
CA ASP A 230 2.69 1.99 -2.74
C ASP A 230 1.81 0.87 -2.16
N THR A 231 0.64 0.60 -2.73
CA THR A 231 -0.35 -0.39 -2.23
C THR A 231 0.20 -1.78 -1.96
N ASN A 232 1.21 -2.23 -2.72
CA ASN A 232 1.83 -3.54 -2.62
C ASN A 232 3.36 -3.44 -2.67
N SER A 233 3.92 -2.28 -2.35
CA SER A 233 5.36 -2.04 -2.42
C SER A 233 5.85 -1.43 -1.13
N VAL A 234 6.91 -2.02 -0.57
CA VAL A 234 7.52 -1.56 0.68
C VAL A 234 9.03 -1.50 0.57
N ALA A 235 9.68 -0.72 1.43
CA ALA A 235 11.09 -0.89 1.77
C ALA A 235 11.19 -1.38 3.22
N LEU A 236 12.06 -2.35 3.47
CA LEU A 236 12.32 -2.85 4.83
C LEU A 236 13.54 -2.13 5.43
N PHE A 237 13.51 -1.86 6.72
CA PHE A 237 14.53 -1.13 7.47
C PHE A 237 14.98 -1.94 8.68
N SER A 238 16.29 -2.13 8.84
CA SER A 238 16.89 -2.87 9.95
C SER A 238 17.05 -1.96 11.16
N MET A 239 16.53 -2.38 12.31
CA MET A 239 16.67 -1.61 13.55
C MET A 239 18.09 -1.68 14.12
N LYS A 240 18.84 -2.76 13.86
CA LYS A 240 20.27 -2.90 14.22
C LYS A 240 21.16 -1.88 13.51
N THR A 241 21.08 -1.87 12.18
CA THR A 241 22.02 -1.08 11.35
C THR A 241 21.49 0.31 11.03
N THR A 242 20.20 0.56 11.28
CA THR A 242 19.51 1.79 10.88
C THR A 242 19.63 2.09 9.37
N THR A 243 19.58 1.04 8.55
CA THR A 243 19.62 1.13 7.08
C THR A 243 18.51 0.30 6.44
N PHE A 244 18.15 0.64 5.20
CA PHE A 244 17.24 -0.14 4.38
C PHE A 244 17.90 -1.42 3.85
N LEU A 245 17.08 -2.47 3.83
CA LEU A 245 17.40 -3.74 3.22
C LEU A 245 17.27 -3.59 1.71
N LYS A 246 18.19 -4.21 0.97
CA LYS A 246 18.20 -4.17 -0.49
C LYS A 246 18.81 -5.43 -1.09
N ARG A 247 18.51 -5.67 -2.36
CA ARG A 247 19.25 -6.62 -3.16
C ARG A 247 20.68 -6.11 -3.37
N TYR A 248 21.66 -6.98 -3.14
CA TYR A 248 23.06 -6.65 -3.29
C TYR A 248 23.85 -7.83 -3.87
N THR A 249 24.86 -7.52 -4.68
CA THR A 249 25.79 -8.49 -5.25
C THR A 249 27.22 -8.09 -4.85
N SER A 250 27.93 -9.03 -4.24
CA SER A 250 29.38 -8.98 -4.05
C SER A 250 30.06 -10.01 -4.97
N THR A 251 31.38 -10.12 -4.89
CA THR A 251 32.14 -11.17 -5.60
C THR A 251 31.79 -12.59 -5.15
N ALA A 252 31.35 -12.77 -3.90
CA ALA A 252 31.02 -14.07 -3.32
C ALA A 252 29.52 -14.37 -3.30
N ARG A 253 28.66 -13.34 -3.23
CA ARG A 253 27.20 -13.50 -3.08
C ARG A 253 26.46 -12.71 -4.14
N GLU A 254 25.68 -13.37 -4.97
CA GLU A 254 24.91 -12.74 -6.03
C GLU A 254 23.44 -12.56 -5.64
N SER A 255 22.96 -11.31 -5.68
CA SER A 255 21.55 -10.95 -5.45
C SER A 255 21.01 -11.43 -4.09
N PHE A 256 21.82 -11.31 -3.04
CA PHE A 256 21.39 -11.58 -1.66
C PHE A 256 20.81 -10.32 -1.00
N LEU A 257 20.00 -10.53 0.04
CA LEU A 257 19.42 -9.45 0.83
C LEU A 257 20.42 -8.96 1.89
N ARG A 258 20.63 -7.64 1.93
CA ARG A 258 21.60 -7.00 2.83
C ARG A 258 21.02 -5.72 3.41
N ALA A 259 21.30 -5.42 4.68
CA ALA A 259 21.06 -4.10 5.26
C ALA A 259 22.26 -3.18 4.97
N LEU A 260 22.08 -2.22 4.07
CA LEU A 260 23.18 -1.37 3.59
C LEU A 260 22.74 0.02 3.13
N ALA A 261 21.51 0.18 2.64
CA ALA A 261 21.11 1.40 1.97
C ALA A 261 20.74 2.49 3.01
N PRO A 262 21.47 3.62 3.12
CA PRO A 262 21.09 4.69 4.05
C PRO A 262 19.78 5.38 3.63
N ASN A 263 19.44 5.31 2.34
CA ASN A 263 18.20 5.81 1.76
C ASN A 263 17.63 4.76 0.81
N ILE A 264 16.33 4.83 0.52
CA ILE A 264 15.67 3.94 -0.43
C ILE A 264 16.23 4.21 -1.84
N ASP A 265 17.03 3.28 -2.36
CA ASP A 265 17.52 3.28 -3.74
C ASP A 265 16.77 2.27 -4.61
N ARG A 266 17.13 2.15 -5.89
CA ARG A 266 16.41 1.29 -6.86
C ARG A 266 16.35 -0.20 -6.50
N PHE A 267 17.16 -0.68 -5.54
CA PHE A 267 17.26 -2.09 -5.16
C PHE A 267 16.59 -2.41 -3.82
N ALA A 268 16.10 -1.39 -3.11
CA ALA A 268 15.44 -1.53 -1.81
C ALA A 268 13.92 -1.79 -1.87
N PRO A 269 13.16 -1.25 -2.85
CA PRO A 269 11.74 -1.57 -3.01
C PRO A 269 11.51 -3.07 -3.23
N LEU A 270 10.57 -3.61 -2.45
CA LEU A 270 10.10 -4.98 -2.53
C LEU A 270 8.61 -4.96 -2.84
N LEU A 271 8.23 -5.62 -3.93
CA LEU A 271 6.83 -5.92 -4.19
C LEU A 271 6.40 -7.03 -3.24
N VAL A 272 5.28 -6.80 -2.55
CA VAL A 272 4.65 -7.73 -1.61
C VAL A 272 3.55 -8.47 -2.34
N VAL A 273 3.63 -9.79 -2.33
CA VAL A 273 2.57 -10.68 -2.83
C VAL A 273 1.98 -11.39 -1.63
N ASP A 274 0.67 -11.24 -1.44
CA ASP A 274 -0.08 -12.06 -0.49
C ASP A 274 -0.16 -13.49 -1.03
N VAL A 275 0.21 -14.47 -0.21
CA VAL A 275 0.26 -15.89 -0.61
C VAL A 275 -1.01 -16.63 -0.17
N ASP A 276 -1.79 -16.05 0.75
CA ASP A 276 -3.02 -16.65 1.26
C ASP A 276 -4.26 -16.33 0.38
N GLU A 277 -4.15 -15.38 -0.57
CA GLU A 277 -5.18 -14.98 -1.55
C GLU A 277 -5.04 -15.70 -2.91
#